data_AF-A0A0Q8N9R0-F1
#
_entry.id   AF-A0A0Q8N9R0-F1
#
_cell.length_a   1.000
_cell.length_b   1.000
_cell.length_c   1.000
_cell.angle_alpha   90.00
_cell.angle_beta   90.00
_cell.angle_gamma   90.00
#
_symmetry.space_group_name_H-M   'P 1'
#
loop_
_entity.id
_entity.type
_entity.pdbx_description
1 polymer ?
#
loop_
_entity_poly.entity_id
_entity_poly.type
_entity_poly.pdbx_seq_one_letter_code
_entity_poly.pdbx_strand_id
1 'polypeptide(L)'
;MKINDLKLDHYSDFLGEPEIRFYTNPKNISFRRNIQKNPDGTSTEYLLKQGENGIYFFSLWEVYFYSLISELNVIPISSDLPDFITNWIKSIGWSWENVPDIISENEIDWLIEKTVLVNEKVFENSTDLVWDFKCITDLIIFLKLVKENDMELRISLE
;
A
#
# COMPACT_ATOMS: atom_id res chain seq x y z
N MET A 1 5.01 -18.44 -3.25
CA MET A 1 6.10 -17.45 -3.38
C MET A 1 6.43 -16.92 -1.99
N LYS A 2 7.71 -16.67 -1.65
CA LYS A 2 8.04 -16.10 -0.32
C LYS A 2 8.13 -14.58 -0.42
N ILE A 3 7.72 -13.89 0.64
CA ILE A 3 7.72 -12.41 0.68
C ILE A 3 9.13 -11.82 0.50
N ASN A 4 10.16 -12.51 1.00
CA ASN A 4 11.56 -12.11 0.87
C ASN A 4 12.11 -12.20 -0.57
N ASP A 5 11.38 -12.87 -1.48
CA ASP A 5 11.78 -12.98 -2.88
C ASP A 5 11.24 -11.79 -3.71
N LEU A 6 10.44 -10.90 -3.12
CA LEU A 6 9.81 -9.75 -3.78
C LEU A 6 10.64 -8.47 -3.68
N LYS A 7 10.57 -7.63 -4.72
CA LYS A 7 10.96 -6.22 -4.61
C LYS A 7 9.84 -5.49 -3.88
N LEU A 8 10.08 -5.18 -2.62
CA LEU A 8 9.08 -4.58 -1.73
C LEU A 8 9.23 -3.06 -1.61
N ASP A 9 10.40 -2.51 -1.93
CA ASP A 9 10.67 -1.08 -1.79
C ASP A 9 10.89 -0.43 -3.14
N HIS A 10 9.87 0.27 -3.62
CA HIS A 10 9.90 1.12 -4.81
C HIS A 10 9.99 2.61 -4.47
N TYR A 11 10.07 2.96 -3.19
CA TYR A 11 10.20 4.35 -2.72
C TYR A 11 11.67 4.79 -2.60
N SER A 12 12.63 3.86 -2.51
CA SER A 12 14.05 4.16 -2.23
C SER A 12 14.71 5.27 -3.07
N ASP A 13 14.22 5.55 -4.28
CA ASP A 13 14.74 6.60 -5.17
C ASP A 13 14.13 7.99 -4.93
N PHE A 14 13.15 8.10 -4.01
CA PHE A 14 12.34 9.29 -3.73
C PHE A 14 12.45 9.75 -2.26
N LEU A 15 13.58 9.45 -1.59
CA LEU A 15 13.78 9.77 -0.17
C LEU A 15 13.52 11.26 0.13
N GLY A 16 12.60 11.51 1.06
CA GLY A 16 12.17 12.85 1.46
C GLY A 16 10.83 13.28 0.86
N GLU A 17 10.33 12.55 -0.14
CA GLU A 17 8.97 12.72 -0.66
C GLU A 17 7.95 11.87 0.13
N PRO A 18 6.64 12.13 0.02
CA PRO A 18 5.64 11.31 0.71
C PRO A 18 5.63 9.85 0.21
N GLU A 19 5.56 8.91 1.16
CA GLU A 19 5.62 7.47 0.90
C GLU A 19 4.28 6.80 1.26
N ILE A 20 3.79 5.90 0.39
CA ILE A 20 2.70 4.99 0.74
C ILE A 20 3.27 3.65 1.12
N ARG A 21 2.82 3.10 2.25
CA ARG A 21 3.15 1.75 2.69
C ARG A 21 1.92 0.88 2.81
N PHE A 22 1.97 -0.27 2.15
CA PHE A 22 1.09 -1.40 2.39
C PHE A 22 1.75 -2.36 3.37
N TYR A 23 1.31 -2.35 4.62
CA TYR A 23 1.82 -3.26 5.65
C TYR A 23 1.09 -4.60 5.60
N THR A 24 1.81 -5.67 5.88
CA THR A 24 1.23 -6.99 6.06
C THR A 24 1.88 -7.76 7.20
N ASN A 25 1.07 -8.51 7.92
CA ASN A 25 1.47 -9.40 9.00
C ASN A 25 0.54 -10.62 9.06
N PRO A 26 1.01 -11.77 9.56
CA PRO A 26 0.13 -12.88 9.90
C PRO A 26 -0.97 -12.44 10.88
N LYS A 27 -2.20 -12.94 10.71
CA LYS A 27 -3.35 -12.58 11.56
C LYS A 27 -3.18 -12.93 13.05
N ASN A 28 -2.30 -13.87 13.37
CA ASN A 28 -1.97 -14.23 14.75
C ASN A 28 -0.91 -13.32 15.39
N ILE A 29 -0.35 -12.35 14.65
CA ILE A 29 0.59 -11.35 15.13
C ILE A 29 -0.13 -10.02 15.18
N SER A 30 -0.14 -9.36 16.35
CA SER A 30 -0.72 -8.02 16.46
C SER A 30 0.15 -7.00 15.73
N PHE A 31 -0.48 -6.19 14.86
CA PHE A 31 0.19 -5.06 14.23
C PHE A 31 0.66 -4.04 15.28
N ARG A 32 1.95 -3.71 15.29
CA ARG A 32 2.58 -2.74 16.20
C ARG A 32 3.71 -2.01 15.50
N ARG A 33 3.58 -0.68 15.40
CA ARG A 33 4.68 0.21 15.01
C ARG A 33 5.72 0.30 16.14
N ASN A 34 6.93 0.69 15.76
CA ASN A 34 8.02 0.91 16.71
C ASN A 34 7.85 2.27 17.38
N ILE A 35 7.23 2.27 18.56
CA ILE A 35 7.02 3.48 19.37
C ILE A 35 7.85 3.36 20.65
N GLN A 36 8.78 4.29 20.87
CA GLN A 36 9.51 4.42 22.12
C GLN A 36 8.96 5.59 22.94
N LYS A 37 8.53 5.32 24.17
CA LYS A 37 8.19 6.39 25.12
C LYS A 37 9.45 7.03 25.70
N ASN A 38 9.52 8.34 25.61
CA ASN A 38 10.59 9.15 26.19
C ASN A 38 10.31 9.43 27.68
N PRO A 39 11.35 9.76 28.47
CA PRO A 39 11.20 10.06 29.91
C PRO A 39 10.29 11.27 30.21
N ASP A 40 10.13 12.19 29.27
CA ASP A 40 9.26 13.37 29.37
C ASP A 40 7.78 13.05 29.04
N GLY A 41 7.45 11.79 28.77
CA GLY A 41 6.10 11.35 28.40
C GLY A 41 5.78 11.49 26.92
N THR A 42 6.67 12.07 26.12
CA THR A 42 6.54 12.08 24.65
C THR A 42 6.86 10.69 24.09
N SER A 43 6.57 10.47 22.80
CA SER A 43 6.93 9.23 22.12
C SER A 43 7.72 9.54 20.85
N THR A 44 8.79 8.78 20.62
CA THR A 44 9.57 8.78 19.39
C THR A 44 9.20 7.53 18.61
N GLU A 45 8.70 7.69 17.39
CA GLU A 45 8.49 6.56 16.50
C GLU A 45 9.71 6.33 15.61
N TYR A 46 10.04 5.05 15.37
CA TYR A 46 11.10 4.64 14.47
C TYR A 46 10.50 3.95 13.25
N LEU A 47 11.14 4.16 12.11
CA LEU A 47 10.80 3.45 10.87
C LEU A 47 10.93 1.93 11.09
N LEU A 48 9.86 1.20 10.77
CA LEU A 48 9.86 -0.25 10.76
C LEU A 48 10.82 -0.76 9.68
N LYS A 49 11.61 -1.79 10.00
CA LYS A 49 12.37 -2.53 9.00
C LYS A 49 11.58 -3.73 8.50
N GLN A 50 11.88 -4.18 7.29
CA GLN A 50 11.26 -5.39 6.71
C GLN A 50 11.40 -6.59 7.66
N GLY A 51 10.29 -7.23 8.01
CA GLY A 51 10.20 -8.38 8.90
C GLY A 51 10.22 -8.06 10.40
N GLU A 52 10.40 -6.81 10.78
CA GLU A 52 10.40 -6.40 12.18
C GLU A 52 9.01 -6.56 12.80
N ASN A 53 8.94 -7.10 14.02
CA ASN A 53 7.67 -7.48 14.67
C ASN A 53 6.79 -8.44 13.85
N GLY A 54 7.35 -9.15 12.87
CA GLY A 54 6.59 -9.99 11.94
C GLY A 54 5.80 -9.19 10.90
N ILE A 55 6.16 -7.92 10.70
CA ILE A 55 5.53 -7.00 9.75
C ILE A 55 6.46 -6.84 8.55
N TYR A 56 5.90 -6.99 7.37
CA TYR A 56 6.52 -6.62 6.09
C TYR A 56 5.74 -5.48 5.47
N PHE A 57 6.34 -4.75 4.56
CA PHE A 57 5.61 -3.70 3.84
C PHE A 57 6.04 -3.60 2.39
N PHE A 58 5.09 -3.27 1.53
CA PHE A 58 5.37 -2.78 0.18
C PHE A 58 5.33 -1.25 0.20
N SER A 59 6.40 -0.59 -0.23
CA SER A 59 6.50 0.88 -0.29
C SER A 59 6.57 1.39 -1.72
N LEU A 60 5.87 2.49 -1.97
CA LEU A 60 5.89 3.21 -3.23
C LEU A 60 5.77 4.72 -3.00
N TRP A 61 6.25 5.49 -3.98
CA TRP A 61 6.08 6.93 -3.98
C TRP A 61 4.59 7.31 -4.08
N GLU A 62 4.17 8.32 -3.30
CA GLU A 62 2.77 8.76 -3.27
C GLU A 62 2.23 9.16 -4.63
N VAL A 63 3.06 9.73 -5.51
CA VAL A 63 2.64 10.10 -6.86
C VAL A 63 2.33 8.87 -7.73
N TYR A 64 3.03 7.75 -7.55
CA TYR A 64 2.69 6.49 -8.24
C TYR A 64 1.34 5.96 -7.77
N PHE A 65 1.09 6.02 -6.46
CA PHE A 65 -0.20 5.64 -5.91
C PHE A 65 -1.32 6.58 -6.39
N TYR A 66 -1.07 7.88 -6.43
CA TYR A 66 -2.01 8.88 -6.94
C TYR A 66 -2.38 8.61 -8.40
N SER A 67 -1.40 8.34 -9.28
CA SER A 67 -1.66 8.01 -10.68
C SER A 67 -2.52 6.74 -10.81
N LEU A 68 -2.22 5.68 -10.02
CA LEU A 68 -3.04 4.48 -9.97
C LEU A 68 -4.50 4.79 -9.59
N ILE A 69 -4.73 5.57 -8.53
CA ILE A 69 -6.09 5.90 -8.08
C ILE A 69 -6.81 6.78 -9.10
N SER A 70 -6.10 7.71 -9.75
CA SER A 70 -6.65 8.52 -10.84
C SER A 70 -7.16 7.65 -11.98
N GLU A 71 -6.39 6.67 -12.43
CA GLU A 71 -6.83 5.75 -13.48
C GLU A 71 -7.97 4.83 -13.04
N LEU A 72 -7.95 4.35 -11.79
CA LEU A 72 -9.04 3.55 -11.22
C LEU A 72 -10.37 4.32 -11.19
N ASN A 73 -10.32 5.64 -10.94
CA ASN A 73 -11.50 6.51 -10.89
C ASN A 73 -12.12 6.81 -12.27
N VAL A 74 -11.34 6.70 -13.35
CA VAL A 74 -11.77 7.07 -14.72
C VAL A 74 -12.40 5.89 -15.45
N ILE A 75 -12.12 4.64 -15.04
CA ILE A 75 -12.81 3.49 -15.62
C ILE A 75 -14.29 3.60 -15.23
N PRO A 76 -15.25 3.44 -16.17
CA PRO A 76 -16.67 3.34 -15.84
C PRO A 76 -16.92 2.02 -15.10
N ILE A 77 -16.54 1.98 -13.83
CA ILE A 77 -16.72 0.85 -12.94
C ILE A 77 -18.02 1.10 -12.20
N SER A 78 -19.00 0.23 -12.41
CA SER A 78 -20.32 0.30 -11.78
C SER A 78 -20.31 -0.10 -10.30
N SER A 79 -19.16 -0.06 -9.61
CA SER A 79 -19.04 -0.40 -8.20
C SER A 79 -18.40 0.75 -7.43
N ASP A 80 -18.95 0.99 -6.24
CA ASP A 80 -18.39 1.94 -5.28
C ASP A 80 -16.92 1.63 -5.02
N LEU A 81 -16.09 2.67 -4.88
CA LEU A 81 -14.69 2.52 -4.54
C LEU A 81 -14.56 1.83 -3.17
N PRO A 82 -13.54 0.98 -2.97
CA PRO A 82 -13.13 0.50 -1.66
C PRO A 82 -13.07 1.62 -0.61
N ASP A 83 -13.38 1.28 0.64
CA ASP A 83 -13.40 2.24 1.74
C ASP A 83 -12.00 2.83 1.95
N PHE A 84 -10.94 2.03 1.86
CA PHE A 84 -9.56 2.52 2.03
C PHE A 84 -9.16 3.56 0.96
N ILE A 85 -9.67 3.44 -0.27
CA ILE A 85 -9.45 4.43 -1.36
C ILE A 85 -10.28 5.68 -1.09
N THR A 86 -11.54 5.49 -0.69
CA THR A 86 -12.43 6.60 -0.34
C THR A 86 -11.88 7.41 0.84
N ASN A 87 -11.30 6.73 1.82
CA ASN A 87 -10.63 7.33 2.98
C ASN A 87 -9.40 8.12 2.57
N TRP A 88 -8.56 7.59 1.68
CA TRP A 88 -7.42 8.32 1.11
C TRP A 88 -7.85 9.63 0.44
N ILE A 89 -8.83 9.56 -0.47
CA ILE A 89 -9.37 10.71 -1.20
C ILE A 89 -9.91 11.78 -0.23
N LYS A 90 -10.52 11.35 0.88
CA LYS A 90 -11.06 12.24 1.93
C LYS A 90 -10.02 12.63 3.00
N SER A 91 -8.79 12.10 2.91
CA SER A 91 -7.73 12.24 3.91
C SER A 91 -8.15 11.82 5.33
N ILE A 92 -9.00 10.80 5.45
CA ILE A 92 -9.47 10.24 6.72
C ILE A 92 -8.62 9.00 7.04
N GLY A 93 -8.07 8.87 8.24
CA GLY A 93 -7.37 7.63 8.65
C GLY A 93 -5.96 7.45 8.05
N TRP A 94 -5.53 8.35 7.17
CA TRP A 94 -4.28 8.19 6.41
C TRP A 94 -3.05 8.92 6.95
N SER A 95 -3.22 9.88 7.87
CA SER A 95 -2.07 10.53 8.52
C SER A 95 -1.36 9.60 9.49
N TRP A 96 -0.08 9.90 9.76
CA TRP A 96 0.77 9.18 10.70
C TRP A 96 0.15 9.01 12.10
N GLU A 97 -0.65 9.98 12.58
CA GLU A 97 -1.35 9.92 13.88
C GLU A 97 -2.50 8.90 13.94
N ASN A 98 -2.92 8.37 12.79
CA ASN A 98 -4.01 7.41 12.70
C ASN A 98 -3.48 5.97 12.66
N VAL A 99 -4.34 5.05 13.10
CA VAL A 99 -4.12 3.62 12.90
C VAL A 99 -4.22 3.34 11.39
N PRO A 100 -3.22 2.70 10.76
CA PRO A 100 -3.28 2.35 9.34
C PRO A 100 -4.57 1.63 8.98
N ASP A 101 -5.19 2.07 7.89
CA ASP A 101 -6.47 1.57 7.40
C ASP A 101 -6.35 0.08 7.07
N ILE A 102 -7.26 -0.74 7.62
CA ILE A 102 -7.30 -2.17 7.34
C ILE A 102 -8.03 -2.40 6.02
N ILE A 103 -7.40 -3.14 5.11
CA ILE A 103 -8.00 -3.50 3.82
C ILE A 103 -8.62 -4.89 3.94
N SER A 104 -9.92 -5.00 3.64
CA SER A 104 -10.63 -6.28 3.68
C SER A 104 -10.27 -7.18 2.48
N GLU A 105 -10.53 -8.49 2.60
CA GLU A 105 -10.24 -9.44 1.52
C GLU A 105 -10.96 -9.09 0.21
N ASN A 106 -12.22 -8.62 0.28
CA ASN A 106 -12.97 -8.19 -0.89
C ASN A 106 -12.34 -6.94 -1.55
N GLU A 107 -11.78 -6.04 -0.76
CA GLU A 107 -11.06 -4.86 -1.28
C GLU A 107 -9.71 -5.23 -1.88
N ILE A 108 -9.02 -6.24 -1.33
CA ILE A 108 -7.80 -6.80 -1.95
C ILE A 108 -8.14 -7.40 -3.31
N ASP A 109 -9.22 -8.17 -3.40
CA ASP A 109 -9.68 -8.76 -4.67
C ASP A 109 -10.05 -7.70 -5.70
N TRP A 110 -10.80 -6.69 -5.28
CA TRP A 110 -11.12 -5.55 -6.11
C TRP A 110 -9.84 -4.87 -6.60
N LEU A 111 -8.89 -4.57 -5.71
CA LEU A 111 -7.66 -3.87 -6.06
C LEU A 111 -6.81 -4.69 -7.04
N ILE A 112 -6.66 -6.00 -6.84
CA ILE A 112 -5.94 -6.87 -7.77
C ILE A 112 -6.59 -6.84 -9.16
N GLU A 113 -7.91 -7.09 -9.22
CA GLU A 113 -8.64 -7.16 -10.49
C GLU A 113 -8.53 -5.84 -11.25
N LYS A 114 -8.80 -4.71 -10.58
CA LYS A 114 -8.84 -3.41 -11.24
C LYS A 114 -7.45 -2.89 -11.59
N THR A 115 -6.44 -3.14 -10.76
CA THR A 115 -5.06 -2.75 -11.06
C THR A 115 -4.53 -3.48 -12.29
N VAL A 116 -4.88 -4.76 -12.49
CA VAL A 116 -4.52 -5.50 -13.73
C VAL A 116 -5.12 -4.82 -14.96
N LEU A 117 -6.42 -4.53 -14.94
CA LEU A 117 -7.12 -3.89 -16.06
C LEU A 117 -6.57 -2.49 -16.37
N VAL A 118 -6.30 -1.69 -15.34
CA VAL A 118 -5.68 -0.36 -15.49
C VAL A 118 -4.30 -0.49 -16.12
N ASN A 119 -3.46 -1.40 -15.60
CA ASN A 119 -2.08 -1.54 -16.06
C ASN A 119 -2.02 -1.96 -17.54
N GLU A 120 -2.92 -2.84 -17.99
CA GLU A 120 -3.08 -3.20 -19.42
C GLU A 120 -3.52 -2.00 -20.27
N LYS A 121 -4.55 -1.25 -19.82
CA LYS A 121 -5.04 -0.05 -20.52
C LYS A 121 -3.95 1.03 -20.65
N VAL A 122 -3.21 1.31 -19.58
CA VAL A 122 -2.14 2.33 -19.59
C VAL A 122 -1.00 1.89 -20.50
N PHE A 123 -0.67 0.60 -20.52
CA PHE A 123 0.32 0.04 -21.44
C PHE A 123 -0.06 0.30 -22.92
N GLU A 124 -1.34 0.10 -23.27
CA GLU A 124 -1.85 0.30 -24.63
C GLU A 124 -1.91 1.80 -25.04
N ASN A 125 -2.12 2.72 -24.09
CA ASN A 125 -2.36 4.14 -24.34
C ASN A 125 -1.15 5.06 -24.00
N SER A 126 0.01 4.46 -23.77
CA SER A 126 1.31 5.03 -23.36
C SER A 126 1.50 6.53 -23.63
N THR A 127 1.07 7.35 -22.67
CA THR A 127 1.35 8.80 -22.63
C THR A 127 1.67 9.31 -21.22
N ASP A 128 1.49 8.49 -20.17
CA ASP A 128 1.80 8.88 -18.80
C ASP A 128 3.28 8.62 -18.48
N LEU A 129 4.02 9.70 -18.26
CA LEU A 129 5.45 9.66 -17.90
C LEU A 129 5.69 9.24 -16.44
N VAL A 130 4.63 9.20 -15.62
CA VAL A 130 4.72 8.95 -14.17
C VAL A 130 4.41 7.49 -13.82
N TRP A 131 3.84 6.71 -14.75
CA TRP A 131 3.45 5.33 -14.50
C TRP A 131 4.65 4.36 -14.45
N ASP A 132 4.88 3.73 -13.30
CA ASP A 132 5.89 2.68 -13.15
C ASP A 132 5.26 1.29 -13.25
N PHE A 133 5.27 0.72 -14.47
CA PHE A 133 4.73 -0.62 -14.74
C PHE A 133 5.33 -1.71 -13.86
N LYS A 134 6.60 -1.59 -13.47
CA LYS A 134 7.26 -2.59 -12.63
C LYS A 134 6.73 -2.48 -11.21
N CYS A 135 6.65 -1.27 -10.65
CA CYS A 135 6.05 -1.02 -9.34
C CYS A 135 4.62 -1.55 -9.26
N ILE A 136 3.79 -1.24 -10.25
CA ILE A 136 2.40 -1.68 -10.28
C ILE A 136 2.29 -3.21 -10.41
N THR A 137 3.14 -3.84 -11.23
CA THR A 137 3.18 -5.30 -11.36
C THR A 137 3.61 -5.95 -10.04
N ASP A 138 4.64 -5.42 -9.40
CA ASP A 138 5.15 -5.93 -8.12
C ASP A 138 4.10 -5.73 -7.00
N LEU A 139 3.32 -4.64 -7.02
CA LEU A 139 2.17 -4.44 -6.12
C LEU A 139 1.11 -5.53 -6.31
N ILE A 140 0.70 -5.83 -7.55
CA ILE A 140 -0.26 -6.92 -7.82
C ILE A 140 0.25 -8.26 -7.28
N ILE A 141 1.53 -8.56 -7.50
CA ILE A 141 2.19 -9.79 -7.03
C ILE A 141 2.20 -9.83 -5.50
N PHE A 142 2.51 -8.72 -4.84
CA PHE A 142 2.48 -8.59 -3.38
C PHE A 142 1.06 -8.83 -2.82
N LEU A 143 0.04 -8.20 -3.39
CA LEU A 143 -1.36 -8.38 -2.96
C LEU A 143 -1.83 -9.83 -3.11
N LYS A 144 -1.46 -10.50 -4.21
CA LYS A 144 -1.72 -11.94 -4.40
C LYS A 144 -1.06 -12.78 -3.31
N LEU A 145 0.19 -12.47 -2.94
CA LEU A 145 0.89 -13.16 -1.85
C LEU A 145 0.17 -12.98 -0.51
N VAL A 146 -0.23 -11.76 -0.17
CA VAL A 146 -0.98 -11.45 1.05
C VAL A 146 -2.24 -12.30 1.13
N LYS A 147 -3.00 -12.37 0.02
CA LYS A 147 -4.21 -13.20 -0.07
C LYS A 147 -3.92 -14.70 0.04
N GLU A 148 -2.96 -15.21 -0.73
CA GLU A 148 -2.57 -16.63 -0.73
C GLU A 148 -2.16 -17.15 0.65
N ASN A 149 -1.61 -16.27 1.49
CA ASN A 149 -1.13 -16.61 2.83
C ASN A 149 -2.10 -16.17 3.95
N ASP A 150 -3.31 -15.73 3.61
CA ASP A 150 -4.33 -15.26 4.56
C ASP A 150 -3.82 -14.21 5.55
N MET A 151 -3.03 -13.25 5.05
CA MET A 151 -2.41 -12.22 5.88
C MET A 151 -3.31 -10.99 6.05
N GLU A 152 -3.11 -10.25 7.14
CA GLU A 152 -3.74 -8.93 7.30
C GLU A 152 -3.02 -7.93 6.39
N LEU A 153 -3.77 -6.98 5.83
CA LEU A 153 -3.23 -5.90 5.02
C LEU A 153 -3.69 -4.55 5.58
N ARG A 154 -2.75 -3.61 5.67
CA ARG A 154 -3.01 -2.24 6.08
C ARG A 154 -2.34 -1.25 5.14
N ILE A 155 -2.80 -0.02 5.13
CA ILE A 155 -2.22 1.05 4.32
C ILE A 155 -2.12 2.36 5.09
N SER A 156 -1.05 3.12 4.85
CA SER A 156 -0.93 4.50 5.34
C SER A 156 0.03 5.33 4.50
N LEU A 157 -0.08 6.64 4.66
CA LEU A 157 0.94 7.63 4.28
C LEU A 157 2.00 7.71 5.40
N GLU A 158 3.26 7.76 5.02
CA GLU A 158 4.44 7.89 5.91
C GLU A 158 5.14 9.23 5.75
#